data_AF-A0A6H1WY98-F1
#
_entry.id   AF-A0A6H1WY98-F1
#
_cell.length_a   1.000
_cell.length_b   1.000
_cell.length_c   1.000
_cell.angle_alpha   90.00
_cell.angle_beta   90.00
_cell.angle_gamma   90.00
#
_symmetry.space_group_name_H-M   'P 1'
#
loop_
_entity.id
_entity.type
_entity.pdbx_description
1 polymer ?
#
loop_
_entity_poly.entity_id
_entity_poly.type
_entity_poly.pdbx_seq_one_letter_code
_entity_poly.pdbx_strand_id
1 'polypeptide(L)'
;MKLPNFIENNIFESIREDMNIDKDYILELCYNYDFENKKIDNKYRRYSRDWISISEEYKKNKNYKCEECGLDCFITKYYLHVHHINNNRFNNSDRNLKALCRACLRK
;
A
#
# COMPACT_ATOMS: atom_id res chain seq x y z
N MET A 1 17.48 -12.02 -2.38
CA MET A 1 16.54 -13.02 -2.91
C MET A 1 16.23 -12.63 -4.35
N LYS A 2 16.75 -13.35 -5.35
CA LYS A 2 16.39 -13.09 -6.76
C LYS A 2 14.97 -13.62 -6.96
N LEU A 3 14.09 -12.81 -7.54
CA LEU A 3 12.76 -13.29 -7.94
C LEU A 3 12.94 -14.43 -8.93
N PRO A 4 12.10 -15.47 -8.88
CA PRO A 4 12.15 -16.56 -9.86
C PRO A 4 12.02 -15.99 -11.28
N ASN A 5 12.81 -16.51 -12.21
CA ASN A 5 12.67 -16.13 -13.62
C ASN A 5 11.41 -16.81 -14.16
N PHE A 6 10.27 -16.12 -14.09
CA PHE A 6 8.96 -16.65 -14.49
C PHE A 6 8.88 -17.01 -15.99
N ILE A 7 9.85 -16.58 -16.79
CA ILE A 7 9.95 -16.89 -18.22
C ILE A 7 10.56 -18.28 -18.46
N GLU A 8 11.50 -18.73 -17.62
CA GLU A 8 12.27 -19.97 -17.87
C GLU A 8 11.47 -21.25 -17.61
N ASN A 9 10.44 -21.19 -16.77
CA ASN A 9 9.76 -22.39 -16.27
C ASN A 9 8.42 -22.71 -16.95
N ASN A 10 8.05 -21.99 -18.03
CA ASN A 10 6.75 -22.14 -18.71
C ASN A 10 5.54 -22.18 -17.75
N ILE A 11 5.67 -21.58 -16.56
CA ILE A 11 4.65 -21.59 -15.49
C ILE A 11 3.33 -21.01 -16.01
N PHE A 12 3.44 -20.03 -16.90
CA PHE A 12 2.27 -19.41 -17.52
C PHE A 12 1.52 -20.38 -18.44
N GLU A 13 2.21 -21.24 -19.20
CA GLU A 13 1.55 -22.22 -20.07
C GLU A 13 0.88 -23.33 -19.25
N SER A 14 1.54 -23.83 -18.19
CA SER A 14 0.94 -24.86 -17.34
C SER A 14 -0.29 -24.36 -16.60
N ILE A 15 -0.25 -23.14 -16.04
CA ILE A 15 -1.42 -22.53 -15.38
C ILE A 15 -2.55 -22.32 -16.36
N ARG A 16 -2.24 -21.91 -17.59
CA ARG A 16 -3.20 -21.63 -18.65
C ARG A 16 -3.96 -22.90 -19.07
N GLU A 17 -3.26 -24.03 -19.15
CA GLU A 17 -3.86 -25.35 -19.37
C GLU A 17 -4.72 -25.80 -18.18
N ASP A 18 -4.20 -25.69 -16.95
CA ASP A 18 -4.94 -26.06 -15.73
C ASP A 18 -6.24 -25.26 -15.56
N MET A 19 -6.20 -23.98 -15.95
CA MET A 19 -7.35 -23.08 -15.91
C MET A 19 -8.26 -23.17 -17.16
N ASN A 20 -7.92 -24.04 -18.12
CA ASN A 20 -8.64 -24.25 -19.37
C ASN A 20 -8.90 -22.95 -20.16
N ILE A 21 -7.91 -22.07 -20.20
CA ILE A 21 -7.97 -20.78 -20.89
C ILE A 21 -7.54 -21.00 -22.35
N ASP A 22 -8.43 -20.72 -23.30
CA ASP A 22 -8.18 -20.85 -24.75
C ASP A 22 -6.99 -20.00 -25.19
N LYS A 23 -6.03 -20.55 -25.96
CA LYS A 23 -4.84 -19.84 -26.47
C LYS A 23 -5.15 -18.48 -27.10
N ASP A 24 -6.31 -18.38 -27.75
CA ASP A 24 -6.78 -17.18 -28.41
C ASP A 24 -7.68 -16.29 -27.52
N TYR A 25 -7.80 -16.62 -26.22
CA TYR A 25 -8.38 -15.77 -25.19
C TYR A 25 -7.49 -14.54 -25.01
N ILE A 26 -7.67 -13.59 -25.93
CA ILE A 26 -7.24 -12.23 -25.75
C ILE A 26 -8.04 -11.72 -24.55
N LEU A 27 -7.36 -11.64 -23.42
CA LEU A 27 -7.75 -10.72 -22.36
C LEU A 27 -7.81 -9.34 -23.03
N GLU A 28 -9.00 -8.91 -23.44
CA GLU A 28 -9.34 -7.50 -23.65
C GLU A 28 -9.23 -6.80 -22.29
N LEU A 29 -8.03 -6.79 -21.71
CA LEU A 29 -7.65 -5.91 -20.62
C LEU A 29 -7.56 -4.51 -21.21
N CYS A 30 -8.71 -3.91 -21.47
CA CYS A 30 -8.88 -2.47 -21.63
C CYS A 30 -7.71 -1.80 -22.40
N TYR A 31 -7.33 -2.35 -23.56
CA TYR A 31 -6.30 -1.75 -24.42
C TYR A 31 -6.81 -0.49 -25.13
N ASN A 32 -8.09 -0.13 -24.97
CA ASN A 32 -8.62 1.19 -25.27
C ASN A 32 -8.32 2.23 -24.17
N TYR A 33 -7.30 1.99 -23.35
CA TYR A 33 -6.71 3.05 -22.55
C TYR A 33 -5.61 3.69 -23.38
N ASP A 34 -5.84 4.92 -23.85
CA ASP A 34 -4.80 5.73 -24.48
C ASP A 34 -3.60 5.81 -23.51
N PHE A 35 -2.56 5.05 -23.83
CA PHE A 35 -1.25 5.14 -23.19
C PHE A 35 -0.51 6.42 -23.61
N GLU A 36 -1.13 7.26 -24.45
CA GLU A 36 -0.64 8.59 -24.74
C GLU A 36 -0.75 9.47 -23.50
N ASN A 37 0.38 9.59 -22.82
CA ASN A 37 0.73 10.75 -22.00
C ASN A 37 -0.15 11.02 -20.77
N LYS A 38 -0.58 9.98 -20.06
CA LYS A 38 -0.49 10.12 -18.59
C LYS A 38 0.99 10.13 -18.26
N LYS A 39 1.59 11.33 -18.23
CA LYS A 39 2.71 11.62 -17.34
C LYS A 39 2.34 10.90 -16.04
N ILE A 40 3.10 9.87 -15.66
CA ILE A 40 2.97 9.30 -14.32
C ILE A 40 3.18 10.51 -13.43
N ASP A 41 2.08 11.03 -12.89
CA ASP A 41 2.11 12.29 -12.15
C ASP A 41 2.75 11.92 -10.82
N ASN A 42 4.08 11.82 -10.85
CA ASN A 42 4.96 11.43 -9.76
C ASN A 42 5.01 12.55 -8.71
N LYS A 43 4.14 13.56 -8.87
CA LYS A 43 3.95 14.72 -8.01
C LYS A 43 3.17 14.41 -6.73
N TYR A 44 2.50 13.26 -6.62
CA TYR A 44 1.50 13.05 -5.55
C TYR A 44 1.60 11.80 -4.66
N ARG A 45 2.58 10.89 -4.79
CA ARG A 45 2.42 9.55 -4.16
C ARG A 45 3.62 8.87 -3.49
N ARG A 46 4.75 9.53 -3.29
CA ARG A 46 5.88 8.89 -2.59
C ARG A 46 5.97 9.40 -1.16
N TYR A 47 5.61 8.56 -0.20
CA TYR A 47 6.08 8.72 1.18
C TYR A 47 7.62 8.74 1.18
N SER A 48 8.23 9.28 2.24
CA SER A 48 9.66 9.07 2.47
C SER A 48 9.99 7.57 2.42
N ARG A 49 11.19 7.21 1.93
CA ARG A 49 11.63 5.81 1.85
C ARG A 49 11.52 5.10 3.20
N ASP A 50 11.73 5.84 4.29
CA ASP A 50 11.74 5.33 5.65
C ASP A 50 10.37 5.38 6.34
N TRP A 51 9.29 5.69 5.60
CA TRP A 51 7.94 5.85 6.17
C TRP A 51 7.45 4.60 6.91
N ILE A 52 7.77 3.41 6.41
CA ILE A 52 7.39 2.16 7.08
C ILE A 52 7.95 2.14 8.51
N SER A 53 9.26 2.38 8.65
CA SER A 53 9.95 2.44 9.94
C SER A 53 9.41 3.55 10.84
N ILE A 54 9.25 4.76 10.32
CA ILE A 54 8.75 5.93 11.07
C ILE A 54 7.33 5.64 11.58
N SER A 55 6.47 5.10 10.73
CA SER A 55 5.08 4.79 11.12
C SER A 55 5.02 3.71 12.19
N GLU A 56 5.91 2.72 12.14
CA GLU A 56 5.95 1.64 13.12
C GLU A 56 6.50 2.11 14.47
N GLU A 57 7.57 2.88 14.45
CA GLU A 57 8.15 3.51 15.64
C GLU A 57 7.13 4.44 16.31
N TYR A 58 6.44 5.28 15.54
CA TYR A 58 5.42 6.18 16.06
C TYR A 58 4.27 5.40 16.73
N LYS A 59 3.77 4.32 16.11
CA LYS A 59 2.73 3.47 16.74
C LYS A 59 3.22 2.85 18.04
N LYS A 60 4.48 2.39 18.08
CA LYS A 60 5.09 1.82 19.28
C LYS A 60 5.19 2.87 20.40
N ASN A 61 5.64 4.09 20.08
CA ASN A 61 5.73 5.21 21.02
C ASN A 61 4.35 5.60 21.59
N LYS A 62 3.28 5.39 20.82
CA LYS A 62 1.88 5.61 21.24
C LYS A 62 1.22 4.37 21.84
N ASN A 63 1.98 3.33 22.18
CA ASN A 63 1.49 2.08 22.76
C ASN A 63 0.39 1.40 21.93
N TYR A 64 0.40 1.59 20.60
CA TYR A 64 -0.63 1.12 19.68
C TYR A 64 -2.06 1.58 20.05
N LYS A 65 -2.21 2.73 20.71
CA LYS A 65 -3.52 3.31 21.02
C LYS A 65 -3.92 4.37 20.01
N CYS A 66 -5.21 4.40 19.68
CA CYS A 66 -5.78 5.49 18.89
C CYS A 66 -5.72 6.79 19.71
N GLU A 67 -5.10 7.84 19.16
CA GLU A 67 -4.96 9.14 19.82
C GLU A 67 -6.28 9.94 19.85
N GLU A 68 -7.35 9.43 19.23
CA GLU A 68 -8.66 10.10 19.17
C GLU A 68 -9.72 9.42 20.04
N CYS A 69 -9.87 8.10 19.93
CA CYS A 69 -10.85 7.35 20.73
C CYS A 69 -10.24 6.50 21.85
N GLY A 70 -8.91 6.43 21.97
CA GLY A 70 -8.23 5.63 22.99
C GLY A 70 -8.24 4.12 22.77
N LEU A 71 -8.81 3.63 21.66
CA LEU A 71 -8.88 2.19 21.36
C LEU A 71 -7.49 1.55 21.35
N ASP A 72 -7.32 0.48 22.12
CA ASP A 72 -6.12 -0.32 22.15
C ASP A 72 -6.08 -1.25 20.92
N CYS A 73 -5.07 -1.04 20.08
CA CYS A 73 -4.82 -1.82 18.87
C CYS A 73 -3.54 -2.66 18.99
N PHE A 74 -3.08 -2.99 20.21
CA PHE A 74 -1.86 -3.77 20.41
C PHE A 74 -1.93 -5.15 19.76
N ILE A 75 -3.08 -5.83 19.88
CA ILE A 75 -3.35 -7.11 19.21
C ILE A 75 -3.68 -6.88 17.73
N THR A 76 -4.48 -5.86 17.44
CA THR A 76 -4.99 -5.52 16.11
C THR A 76 -4.17 -4.40 15.44
N LYS A 77 -2.83 -4.54 15.40
CA LYS A 77 -1.92 -3.47 14.93
C LYS A 77 -2.22 -2.94 13.53
N TYR A 78 -2.77 -3.80 12.66
CA TYR A 78 -3.18 -3.45 11.30
C TYR A 78 -4.37 -2.47 11.26
N TYR A 79 -5.13 -2.37 12.35
CA TYR A 79 -6.29 -1.47 12.48
C TYR A 79 -5.89 -0.03 12.80
N LEU A 80 -4.65 0.18 13.25
CA LEU A 80 -4.07 1.48 13.58
C LEU A 80 -3.20 2.00 12.44
N HIS A 81 -3.49 3.21 11.99
CA HIS A 81 -2.80 3.90 10.91
C HIS A 81 -2.16 5.19 11.44
N VAL A 82 -1.05 5.64 10.82
CA VAL A 82 -0.42 6.92 11.13
C VAL A 82 -0.70 7.88 9.99
N HIS A 83 -1.15 9.09 10.32
CA HIS A 83 -1.52 10.12 9.36
C HIS A 83 -0.73 11.40 9.60
N HIS A 84 -0.37 12.08 8.51
CA HIS A 84 0.21 13.42 8.56
C HIS A 84 -0.90 14.46 8.75
N ILE A 85 -0.82 15.29 9.79
CA ILE A 85 -1.83 16.31 10.14
C ILE A 85 -1.86 17.43 9.10
N ASN A 86 -0.70 17.89 8.65
CA ASN A 86 -0.58 18.96 7.64
C ASN A 86 -0.67 18.46 6.18
N ASN A 87 -1.01 17.19 5.96
CA ASN A 87 -1.01 16.52 4.66
C ASN A 87 0.34 16.50 3.90
N ASN A 88 1.42 16.97 4.51
CA ASN A 88 2.77 16.92 3.97
C ASN A 88 3.45 15.59 4.37
N ARG A 89 3.49 14.66 3.43
CA ARG A 89 4.00 13.28 3.61
C ARG A 89 5.52 13.18 3.80
N PHE A 90 6.24 14.30 3.64
CA PHE A 90 7.67 14.38 3.92
C PHE A 90 7.96 14.92 5.33
N ASN A 91 6.96 15.55 5.97
CA ASN A 91 7.12 16.08 7.32
C ASN A 91 6.82 14.99 8.35
N ASN A 92 7.85 14.22 8.69
CA ASN A 92 7.76 13.12 9.64
C ASN A 92 8.02 13.54 11.10
N SER A 93 7.87 14.82 11.43
CA SER A 93 7.95 15.25 12.83
C SER A 93 6.82 14.59 13.63
N ASP A 94 7.12 14.08 14.82
CA ASP A 94 6.13 13.47 15.72
C ASP A 94 4.91 14.37 15.95
N ARG A 95 5.10 15.69 16.00
CA ARG A 95 4.01 16.67 16.18
C ARG A 95 3.06 16.74 14.99
N ASN A 96 3.52 16.29 13.83
CA ASN A 96 2.77 16.26 12.59
C ASN A 96 2.17 14.88 12.30
N LEU A 97 2.44 13.88 13.14
CA LEU A 97 1.91 12.54 12.99
C LEU A 97 0.75 12.34 13.98
N LYS A 98 -0.23 11.52 13.60
CA LYS A 98 -1.33 11.10 14.47
C LYS A 98 -1.67 9.64 14.22
N ALA A 99 -1.70 8.84 15.29
CA ALA A 99 -2.11 7.43 15.23
C ALA A 99 -3.63 7.32 15.40
N LEU A 100 -4.33 6.90 14.34
CA LEU A 100 -5.78 6.79 14.30
C LEU A 100 -6.21 5.38 13.94
N CYS A 101 -7.24 4.88 14.62
CA CYS A 101 -7.86 3.63 14.23
C CYS A 101 -8.71 3.84 12.97
N ARG A 102 -8.96 2.76 12.22
CA ARG A 102 -9.70 2.82 10.96
C ARG A 102 -11.13 3.37 11.11
N ALA A 103 -11.75 3.25 12.28
CA ALA A 103 -13.04 3.87 12.57
C ALA A 103 -12.94 5.40 12.68
N CYS A 104 -11.93 5.94 13.36
CA CYS A 104 -11.74 7.39 13.49
C CYS A 104 -11.28 8.00 12.17
N LEU A 105 -10.48 7.29 11.39
CA LEU A 105 -10.04 7.75 10.08
C LEU A 105 -11.19 7.96 9.07
N ARG A 106 -12.31 7.26 9.24
CA ARG A 106 -13.46 7.29 8.34
C ARG A 106 -14.53 8.31 8.76
N LYS A 107 -14.37 8.95 9.92
CA LYS A 107 -15.26 10.02 10.39
C LYS A 107 -14.81 11.35 9.82
#